data_AF-A0A395IZL2-F1
#
_entry.id   AF-A0A395IZL2-F1
#
_cell.length_a   1.000
_cell.length_b   1.000
_cell.length_c   1.000
_cell.angle_alpha   90.00
_cell.angle_beta   90.00
_cell.angle_gamma   90.00
#
_symmetry.space_group_name_H-M   'P 1'
#
loop_
_entity.id
_entity.type
_entity.pdbx_description
1 polymer ?
#
loop_
_entity_poly.entity_id
_entity_poly.type
_entity_poly.pdbx_seq_one_letter_code
_entity_poly.pdbx_strand_id
1 'polypeptide(L)'
;MFGNFTAWSPPGPGDVRSPCPAINSLANHGFLSHDGKSITIPDLIAALDTALNVGADFATAIGGAGLLSVPGNLLATSFDLDNLNEHNFPIEHDASLSRSDYFTSPNHDNYSFNQTIFNQVLSFYSSQTKTSIPVAAAAKYARVKTEEKEDPQFAYQAQQFSSE
;
A
#
# COMPACT_ATOMS: atom_id res chain seq x y z
N MET A 1 -15.02 -8.60 -16.17
CA MET A 1 -13.91 -8.78 -15.23
C MET A 1 -12.84 -9.60 -15.94
N PHE A 2 -11.65 -9.03 -16.20
CA PHE A 2 -10.61 -9.63 -17.05
C PHE A 2 -9.29 -9.83 -16.29
N GLY A 3 -9.35 -10.21 -15.01
CA GLY A 3 -8.17 -10.55 -14.23
C GLY A 3 -7.63 -11.94 -14.53
N ASN A 4 -6.31 -12.13 -14.46
CA ASN A 4 -5.66 -13.40 -14.73
C ASN A 4 -4.54 -13.70 -13.72
N PHE A 5 -4.64 -14.83 -13.02
CA PHE A 5 -3.65 -15.29 -12.04
C PHE A 5 -2.27 -15.60 -12.64
N THR A 6 -2.20 -15.89 -13.93
CA THR A 6 -0.97 -16.33 -14.61
C THR A 6 -0.41 -15.29 -15.57
N ALA A 7 -1.23 -14.35 -16.05
CA ALA A 7 -0.78 -13.25 -16.89
C ALA A 7 -0.49 -12.02 -16.04
N TRP A 8 0.78 -11.62 -16.02
CA TRP A 8 1.27 -10.42 -15.35
C TRP A 8 1.95 -9.53 -16.40
N SER A 9 1.73 -8.21 -16.30
CA SER A 9 2.54 -7.22 -17.02
C SER A 9 2.98 -6.10 -16.07
N PRO A 10 4.17 -5.52 -16.28
CA PRO A 10 4.59 -4.35 -15.52
C PRO A 10 3.73 -3.13 -15.90
N PRO A 11 3.63 -2.10 -15.05
CA PRO A 11 3.01 -0.83 -15.43
C PRO A 11 3.76 -0.23 -16.64
N GLY A 12 3.01 0.25 -17.62
CA GLY A 12 3.51 0.95 -18.79
C GLY A 12 3.60 2.47 -18.60
N PRO A 13 4.04 3.21 -19.62
CA PRO A 13 4.08 4.67 -19.58
C PRO A 13 2.70 5.28 -19.35
N GLY A 14 2.55 6.04 -18.26
CA GLY A 14 1.31 6.72 -17.90
C GLY A 14 0.38 5.92 -16.97
N ASP A 15 0.73 4.68 -16.67
CA ASP A 15 0.06 3.87 -15.64
C ASP A 15 0.53 4.33 -14.25
N VAL A 16 -0.39 4.32 -13.28
CA VAL A 16 -0.12 4.76 -11.91
C VAL A 16 -0.24 3.60 -10.92
N ARG A 17 0.50 3.69 -9.82
CA ARG A 17 0.54 2.70 -8.74
C ARG A 17 0.57 3.42 -7.39
N SER A 18 0.24 2.67 -6.34
CA SER A 18 0.12 3.14 -4.95
C SER A 18 1.27 2.65 -4.07
N PRO A 19 1.38 3.09 -2.79
CA PRO A 19 2.21 2.41 -1.80
C PRO A 19 1.73 0.98 -1.48
N CYS A 20 0.50 0.59 -1.82
CA CYS A 20 -0.07 -0.69 -1.44
C CYS A 20 0.35 -1.82 -2.40
N PRO A 21 1.12 -2.84 -1.94
CA PRO A 21 1.56 -3.92 -2.81
C PRO A 21 0.42 -4.80 -3.34
N ALA A 22 -0.67 -4.95 -2.58
CA ALA A 22 -1.80 -5.79 -2.96
C ALA A 22 -2.51 -5.25 -4.21
N ILE A 23 -3.00 -4.01 -4.16
CA ILE A 23 -3.77 -3.42 -5.29
C ILE A 23 -2.88 -3.11 -6.50
N ASN A 24 -1.58 -2.87 -6.30
CA ASN A 24 -0.62 -2.82 -7.40
C ASN A 24 -0.51 -4.15 -8.14
N SER A 25 -0.50 -5.27 -7.39
CA SER A 25 -0.50 -6.61 -7.98
C SER A 25 -1.80 -6.87 -8.74
N LEU A 26 -2.96 -6.47 -8.17
CA LEU A 26 -4.25 -6.59 -8.86
C LEU A 26 -4.30 -5.82 -10.18
N ALA A 27 -3.77 -4.60 -10.23
CA ALA A 27 -3.66 -3.83 -11.48
C ALA A 27 -2.72 -4.53 -12.48
N ASN A 28 -1.54 -4.99 -12.02
CA ASN A 28 -0.58 -5.71 -12.88
C ASN A 28 -1.11 -7.03 -13.47
N HIS A 29 -2.07 -7.65 -12.78
CA HIS A 29 -2.76 -8.88 -13.22
C HIS A 29 -4.12 -8.62 -13.90
N GLY A 30 -4.50 -7.36 -14.11
CA GLY A 30 -5.76 -6.98 -14.79
C GLY A 30 -7.04 -7.24 -13.98
N PHE A 31 -6.94 -7.52 -12.68
CA PHE A 31 -8.10 -7.60 -11.79
C PHE A 31 -8.68 -6.23 -11.49
N LEU A 32 -7.81 -5.22 -11.37
CA LEU A 32 -8.15 -3.80 -11.43
C LEU A 32 -7.77 -3.24 -12.81
N SER A 33 -8.21 -2.02 -13.13
CA SER A 33 -7.74 -1.32 -14.33
C SER A 33 -6.21 -1.30 -14.36
N HIS A 34 -5.62 -1.77 -15.47
CA HIS A 34 -4.16 -1.95 -15.55
C HIS A 34 -3.41 -0.61 -15.46
N ASP A 35 -4.02 0.45 -15.95
CA ASP A 35 -3.50 1.81 -15.85
C ASP A 35 -3.56 2.39 -14.43
N GLY A 36 -4.22 1.69 -13.50
CA GLY A 36 -4.37 2.11 -12.11
C GLY A 36 -5.33 3.27 -11.90
N LYS A 37 -6.22 3.57 -12.87
CA LYS A 37 -7.08 4.75 -12.82
C LYS A 37 -8.55 4.40 -12.68
N SER A 38 -9.32 5.38 -12.18
CA SER A 38 -10.78 5.33 -12.06
C SER A 38 -11.30 4.08 -11.33
N ILE A 39 -10.62 3.69 -10.25
CA ILE A 39 -10.98 2.52 -9.46
C ILE A 39 -12.17 2.86 -8.56
N THR A 40 -13.27 2.11 -8.68
CA THR A 40 -14.46 2.28 -7.83
C THR A 40 -14.46 1.30 -6.65
N ILE A 41 -15.28 1.56 -5.63
CA ILE A 41 -15.48 0.62 -4.51
C ILE A 41 -15.96 -0.77 -5.02
N PRO A 42 -16.95 -0.87 -5.92
CA PRO A 42 -17.33 -2.16 -6.51
C PRO A 42 -16.17 -2.89 -7.22
N ASP A 43 -15.31 -2.17 -7.95
CA ASP A 43 -14.15 -2.78 -8.61
C ASP A 43 -13.19 -3.37 -7.59
N LEU A 44 -12.90 -2.62 -6.51
CA LEU A 44 -12.07 -3.11 -5.40
C LEU A 44 -12.66 -4.34 -4.73
N ILE A 45 -13.95 -4.32 -4.38
CA ILE A 45 -14.62 -5.46 -3.73
C ILE A 45 -14.49 -6.70 -4.60
N ALA A 46 -14.81 -6.58 -5.89
CA ALA A 46 -14.75 -7.72 -6.80
C ALA A 46 -13.31 -8.24 -6.95
N ALA A 47 -12.34 -7.34 -7.19
CA ALA A 47 -10.95 -7.71 -7.42
C ALA A 47 -10.29 -8.35 -6.18
N LEU A 48 -10.52 -7.79 -4.99
CA LEU A 48 -9.99 -8.28 -3.72
C LEU A 48 -10.60 -9.63 -3.33
N ASP A 49 -11.92 -9.81 -3.51
CA ASP A 49 -12.59 -11.08 -3.28
C ASP A 49 -12.06 -12.16 -4.24
N THR A 50 -12.10 -11.89 -5.54
CA THR A 50 -11.74 -12.88 -6.57
C THR A 50 -10.28 -13.30 -6.50
N ALA A 51 -9.36 -12.34 -6.34
CA ALA A 51 -7.93 -12.62 -6.47
C ALA A 51 -7.24 -12.97 -5.14
N LEU A 52 -7.73 -12.41 -4.02
CA LEU A 52 -7.06 -12.52 -2.72
C LEU A 52 -7.98 -13.06 -1.62
N ASN A 53 -9.25 -13.38 -1.92
CA ASN A 53 -10.24 -13.88 -0.97
C ASN A 53 -10.42 -12.95 0.24
N VAL A 54 -10.47 -11.64 -0.04
CA VAL A 54 -10.64 -10.57 0.96
C VAL A 54 -12.10 -10.12 0.99
N GLY A 55 -12.65 -10.01 2.21
CA GLY A 55 -14.05 -9.66 2.43
C GLY A 55 -14.44 -8.25 1.99
N ALA A 56 -15.73 -8.09 1.65
CA ALA A 56 -16.29 -6.82 1.18
C ALA A 56 -16.27 -5.72 2.25
N ASP A 57 -16.29 -6.08 3.53
CA ASP A 57 -16.16 -5.15 4.66
C ASP A 57 -14.82 -4.41 4.64
N PHE A 58 -13.72 -5.16 4.58
CA PHE A 58 -12.38 -4.60 4.47
C PHE A 58 -12.18 -3.85 3.15
N ALA A 59 -12.61 -4.45 2.02
CA ALA A 59 -12.50 -3.81 0.71
C ALA A 59 -13.26 -2.47 0.64
N THR A 60 -14.43 -2.38 1.27
CA THR A 60 -15.21 -1.13 1.35
C THR A 60 -14.50 -0.07 2.18
N ALA A 61 -13.89 -0.44 3.31
CA ALA A 61 -13.14 0.50 4.14
C ALA A 61 -11.94 1.08 3.38
N ILE A 62 -11.15 0.23 2.70
CA ILE A 62 -10.03 0.67 1.86
C ILE A 62 -10.50 1.53 0.70
N GLY A 63 -11.60 1.14 0.03
CA GLY A 63 -12.16 1.93 -1.06
C GLY A 63 -12.68 3.30 -0.62
N GLY A 64 -13.33 3.40 0.54
CA GLY A 64 -13.74 4.68 1.13
C GLY A 64 -12.56 5.59 1.43
N ALA A 65 -11.48 5.04 1.97
CA ALA A 65 -10.24 5.77 2.17
C ALA A 65 -9.59 6.21 0.84
N GLY A 66 -9.64 5.37 -0.21
CA GLY A 66 -9.23 5.76 -1.56
C GLY A 66 -10.02 6.96 -2.10
N LEU A 67 -11.34 6.98 -1.92
CA LEU A 67 -12.18 8.13 -2.31
C LEU A 67 -11.83 9.40 -1.53
N LEU A 68 -11.55 9.29 -0.22
CA LEU A 68 -11.10 10.43 0.59
C LEU A 68 -9.75 10.99 0.13
N SER A 69 -8.93 10.17 -0.52
CA SER A 69 -7.60 10.56 -1.02
C SER A 69 -7.65 11.38 -2.32
N VAL A 70 -8.83 11.53 -2.94
CA VAL A 70 -8.98 12.27 -4.20
C VAL A 70 -8.87 13.78 -3.92
N PRO A 71 -7.83 14.46 -4.46
CA PRO A 71 -7.56 15.86 -4.10
C PRO A 71 -8.75 16.78 -4.41
N GLY A 72 -9.25 17.46 -3.38
CA GLY A 72 -10.29 18.48 -3.51
C GLY A 72 -11.69 17.96 -3.91
N ASN A 73 -11.92 16.64 -3.88
CA ASN A 73 -13.20 16.06 -4.32
C ASN A 73 -13.81 15.10 -3.27
N LEU A 74 -14.57 15.66 -2.34
CA LEU A 74 -15.32 14.88 -1.32
C LEU A 74 -16.49 14.06 -1.89
N LEU A 75 -16.85 14.27 -3.15
CA LEU A 75 -17.91 13.54 -3.86
C LEU A 75 -17.34 12.58 -4.91
N ALA A 76 -16.04 12.26 -4.81
CA ALA A 76 -15.41 11.29 -5.69
C ALA A 76 -16.14 9.95 -5.63
N THR A 77 -16.30 9.32 -6.79
CA THR A 77 -16.90 7.98 -6.94
C THR A 77 -15.88 6.94 -7.41
N SER A 78 -14.68 7.40 -7.76
CA SER A 78 -13.52 6.59 -8.10
C SER A 78 -12.25 7.35 -7.70
N PHE A 79 -11.14 6.63 -7.58
CA PHE A 79 -9.82 7.19 -7.33
C PHE A 79 -8.76 6.54 -8.23
N ASP A 80 -7.65 7.24 -8.44
CA ASP A 80 -6.46 6.71 -9.11
C ASP A 80 -5.50 6.18 -8.04
N LEU A 81 -4.74 5.12 -8.34
CA LEU A 81 -3.91 4.44 -7.33
C LEU A 81 -2.86 5.37 -6.70
N ASP A 82 -2.34 6.35 -7.43
CA ASP A 82 -1.39 7.35 -6.93
C ASP A 82 -2.02 8.43 -6.04
N ASN A 83 -3.36 8.53 -5.98
CA ASN A 83 -4.02 9.37 -4.98
C ASN A 83 -3.72 8.88 -3.55
N LEU A 84 -3.41 7.58 -3.39
CA LEU A 84 -3.05 6.98 -2.10
C LEU A 84 -1.62 7.32 -1.63
N ASN A 85 -0.85 8.09 -2.39
CA ASN A 85 0.50 8.50 -2.02
C ASN A 85 0.52 9.72 -1.08
N GLU A 86 -0.65 10.35 -0.84
CA GLU A 86 -0.75 11.54 0.01
C GLU A 86 -0.27 11.23 1.44
N HIS A 87 0.73 11.98 1.89
CA HIS A 87 1.44 11.63 3.11
C HIS A 87 0.57 11.80 4.37
N ASN A 88 0.57 10.78 5.23
CA ASN A 88 -0.21 10.74 6.47
C ASN A 88 -1.73 10.92 6.27
N PHE A 89 -2.25 10.76 5.06
CA PHE A 89 -3.67 10.92 4.78
C PHE A 89 -4.14 10.04 3.60
N PRO A 90 -5.25 9.30 3.73
CA PRO A 90 -5.84 8.75 4.95
C PRO A 90 -5.19 7.43 5.37
N ILE A 91 -4.41 6.77 4.50
CA ILE A 91 -3.81 5.45 4.78
C ILE A 91 -2.28 5.46 4.74
N GLU A 92 -1.65 6.25 3.86
CA GLU A 92 -0.19 6.31 3.80
C GLU A 92 0.39 6.74 5.16
N HIS A 93 1.49 6.11 5.58
CA HIS A 93 2.10 6.36 6.87
C HIS A 93 3.59 6.00 6.91
N ASP A 94 4.28 6.64 7.85
CA ASP A 94 5.66 6.39 8.24
C ASP A 94 5.89 4.95 8.76
N ALA A 95 7.16 4.56 8.87
CA ALA A 95 7.59 3.21 9.26
C ALA A 95 7.12 2.09 8.31
N SER A 96 6.90 2.42 7.04
CA SER A 96 6.52 1.45 6.01
C SER A 96 7.49 0.26 5.93
N LEU A 97 6.95 -0.93 5.66
CA LEU A 97 7.72 -2.18 5.58
C LEU A 97 8.60 -2.29 4.32
N SER A 98 8.35 -1.45 3.32
CA SER A 98 9.06 -1.51 2.03
C SER A 98 9.10 -0.18 1.27
N ARG A 99 8.60 0.90 1.85
CA ARG A 99 8.62 2.27 1.29
C ARG A 99 9.43 3.15 2.24
N SER A 100 10.04 4.19 1.71
CA SER A 100 10.69 5.22 2.52
C SER A 100 9.63 6.11 3.17
N ASP A 101 9.94 6.72 4.30
CA ASP A 101 9.09 7.76 4.88
C ASP A 101 9.18 9.03 4.03
N TYR A 102 8.11 9.83 4.00
CA TYR A 102 8.00 10.97 3.08
C TYR A 102 9.12 11.99 3.27
N PHE A 103 9.49 12.28 4.52
CA PHE A 103 10.50 13.30 4.84
C PHE A 103 11.94 12.78 4.78
N THR A 104 12.17 11.47 4.81
CA THR A 104 13.50 10.88 4.65
C THR A 104 13.82 10.53 3.19
N SER A 105 12.79 10.50 2.33
CA SER A 105 12.95 10.30 0.89
C SER A 105 13.44 11.59 0.18
N PRO A 106 14.54 11.56 -0.59
CA PRO A 106 15.11 12.76 -1.23
C PRO A 106 14.16 13.53 -2.17
N ASN A 107 13.17 12.83 -2.71
CA ASN A 107 12.15 13.33 -3.63
C ASN A 107 10.73 13.13 -3.09
N HIS A 108 10.61 12.90 -1.78
CA HIS A 108 9.34 12.57 -1.12
C HIS A 108 8.62 11.35 -1.72
N ASP A 109 9.39 10.39 -2.25
CA ASP A 109 8.86 9.11 -2.72
C ASP A 109 8.61 8.17 -1.54
N ASN A 110 7.36 8.16 -1.08
CA ASN A 110 6.81 7.28 -0.03
C ASN A 110 5.99 6.11 -0.60
N TYR A 111 6.03 5.87 -1.92
CA TYR A 111 5.15 4.92 -2.59
C TYR A 111 5.90 3.84 -3.38
N SER A 112 7.08 4.16 -3.90
CA SER A 112 7.91 3.20 -4.63
C SER A 112 8.51 2.15 -3.70
N PHE A 113 8.64 0.92 -4.23
CA PHE A 113 9.30 -0.15 -3.51
C PHE A 113 10.79 0.16 -3.28
N ASN A 114 11.21 0.08 -2.03
CA ASN A 114 12.59 0.27 -1.58
C ASN A 114 13.15 -1.07 -1.07
N GLN A 115 14.05 -1.66 -1.88
CA GLN A 115 14.67 -2.95 -1.57
C GLN A 115 15.51 -2.90 -0.29
N THR A 116 16.17 -1.78 0.02
CA THR A 116 16.99 -1.63 1.22
C THR A 116 16.12 -1.74 2.47
N ILE A 117 14.98 -1.05 2.49
CA ILE A 117 14.02 -1.12 3.59
C ILE A 117 13.42 -2.52 3.70
N PHE A 118 12.99 -3.11 2.58
CA PHE A 118 12.44 -4.46 2.59
C PHE A 118 13.47 -5.51 3.05
N ASN A 119 14.75 -5.34 2.76
CA ASN A 119 15.82 -6.19 3.29
C ASN A 119 15.96 -6.11 4.81
N GLN A 120 15.71 -4.94 5.43
CA GLN A 120 15.66 -4.81 6.89
C GLN A 120 14.54 -5.70 7.46
N VAL A 121 13.35 -5.67 6.84
CA VAL A 121 12.22 -6.54 7.21
C VAL A 121 12.57 -8.02 7.00
N LEU A 122 13.13 -8.38 5.84
CA LEU A 122 13.51 -9.76 5.53
C LEU A 122 14.59 -10.33 6.43
N SER A 123 15.42 -9.49 7.08
CA SER A 123 16.45 -9.96 8.01
C SER A 123 15.87 -10.77 9.19
N PHE A 124 14.64 -10.45 9.61
CA PHE A 124 13.88 -11.18 10.64
C PHE A 124 13.43 -12.58 10.18
N TYR A 125 13.47 -12.84 8.87
CA TYR A 125 13.02 -14.08 8.23
C TYR A 125 14.17 -14.93 7.68
N SER A 126 15.43 -14.56 7.92
CA SER A 126 16.62 -15.20 7.31
C SER A 126 16.71 -16.73 7.51
N SER A 127 16.15 -17.26 8.60
CA SER A 127 16.09 -18.70 8.89
C SER A 127 14.67 -19.29 8.79
N GLN A 128 13.71 -18.52 8.28
CA GLN A 128 12.30 -18.84 8.29
C GLN A 128 11.80 -19.17 6.88
N THR A 129 11.06 -20.27 6.75
CA THR A 129 10.33 -20.59 5.51
C THR A 129 8.87 -20.16 5.57
N LYS A 130 8.42 -19.64 6.71
CA LYS A 130 7.04 -19.19 6.97
C LYS A 130 7.07 -17.94 7.84
N THR A 131 6.09 -17.07 7.68
CA THR A 131 5.86 -15.98 8.63
C THR A 131 5.18 -16.47 9.91
N SER A 132 5.29 -15.69 10.97
CA SER A 132 4.53 -15.86 12.21
C SER A 132 4.22 -14.48 12.81
N ILE A 133 3.16 -14.39 13.62
CA ILE A 133 2.78 -13.14 14.29
C ILE A 133 3.97 -12.54 15.07
N PRO A 134 4.73 -13.29 15.89
CA PRO A 134 5.86 -12.72 16.62
C PRO A 134 6.96 -12.16 15.71
N VAL A 135 7.28 -12.84 14.61
CA VAL A 135 8.33 -12.38 13.68
C VAL A 135 7.88 -11.13 12.92
N ALA A 136 6.63 -11.11 12.45
CA ALA A 136 6.05 -9.95 11.78
C ALA A 136 5.97 -8.74 12.72
N ALA A 137 5.51 -8.94 13.96
CA ALA A 137 5.46 -7.90 14.98
C ALA A 137 6.85 -7.35 15.31
N ALA A 138 7.86 -8.22 15.43
CA ALA A 138 9.24 -7.80 15.67
C ALA A 138 9.81 -6.98 14.51
N ALA A 139 9.57 -7.40 13.25
CA ALA A 139 10.03 -6.66 12.07
C ALA A 139 9.36 -5.29 11.96
N LYS A 140 8.04 -5.22 12.17
CA LYS A 140 7.25 -3.98 12.20
C LYS A 140 7.75 -3.02 13.29
N TYR A 141 7.90 -3.52 14.52
CA TYR A 141 8.42 -2.71 15.63
C TYR A 141 9.83 -2.19 15.36
N ALA A 142 10.68 -2.99 14.72
CA ALA A 142 12.01 -2.54 14.33
C ALA A 142 11.96 -1.39 13.31
N ARG A 143 11.04 -1.42 12.34
CA ARG A 143 10.82 -0.30 11.40
C ARG A 143 10.43 0.98 12.12
N VAL A 144 9.45 0.91 13.03
CA VAL A 144 9.04 2.05 13.88
C VAL A 144 10.23 2.63 14.64
N LYS A 145 11.04 1.79 15.30
CA LYS A 145 12.21 2.25 16.07
C LYS A 145 13.37 2.77 15.22
N THR A 146 13.44 2.38 13.96
CA THR A 146 14.43 2.91 13.00
C THR A 146 13.98 4.30 12.55
N GLU A 147 12.76 4.43 12.04
CA GLU A 147 12.27 5.72 11.53
C GLU A 147 12.11 6.77 12.63
N GLU A 148 11.69 6.39 13.84
CA GLU A 148 11.67 7.31 14.99
C GLU A 148 13.06 7.96 15.28
N LYS A 149 14.16 7.31 14.89
CA LYS A 149 15.52 7.84 15.04
C LYS A 149 16.00 8.61 13.82
N GLU A 150 15.55 8.21 12.63
CA GLU A 150 16.07 8.68 11.35
C GLU A 150 15.23 9.82 10.76
N ASP A 151 13.92 9.84 11.00
CA ASP A 151 13.00 10.88 10.57
C ASP A 151 12.70 11.88 11.71
N PRO A 152 13.21 13.14 11.65
CA PRO A 152 12.89 14.17 12.63
C PRO A 152 11.42 14.57 12.67
N GLN A 153 10.63 14.21 11.65
CA GLN A 153 9.20 14.49 11.52
C GLN A 153 8.33 13.23 11.67
N PHE A 154 8.93 12.13 12.15
CA PHE A 154 8.26 10.85 12.35
C PHE A 154 6.90 10.99 13.05
N ALA A 155 5.86 10.42 12.44
CA ALA A 155 4.51 10.40 12.98
C ALA A 155 4.00 8.96 13.20
N TYR A 156 3.69 8.62 14.44
CA TYR A 156 3.08 7.34 14.79
C TYR A 156 1.94 7.55 15.80
N GLN A 157 0.74 7.77 15.26
CA GLN A 157 -0.48 8.13 15.99
C GLN A 157 -1.55 7.04 15.84
N ALA A 158 -2.77 7.30 16.33
CA ALA A 158 -3.88 6.35 16.32
C ALA A 158 -4.21 5.81 14.92
N GLN A 159 -4.05 6.64 13.88
CA GLN A 159 -4.24 6.25 12.47
C GLN A 159 -3.25 5.14 12.07
N GLN A 160 -1.97 5.32 12.39
CA GLN A 160 -0.89 4.38 12.09
C GLN A 160 -1.03 3.07 12.89
N PHE A 161 -1.57 3.13 14.12
CA PHE A 161 -1.92 1.91 14.87
C PHE A 161 -3.05 1.10 14.22
N SER A 162 -3.97 1.75 13.51
CA SER A 162 -5.15 1.11 12.91
C SER A 162 -4.93 0.59 11.48
N SER A 163 -3.84 1.01 10.83
CA SER A 163 -3.47 0.60 9.47
C SER A 163 -2.54 -0.61 9.41
N GLU A 164 -2.11 -1.15 10.55
CA GLU A 164 -1.05 -2.16 10.64
C GLU A 164 -1.35 -3.37 11.55
#